data_AF-A0A2E5ZN52-F1
#
_entry.id   AF-A0A2E5ZN52-F1
#
_cell.length_a   1.000
_cell.length_b   1.000
_cell.length_c   1.000
_cell.angle_alpha   90.00
_cell.angle_beta   90.00
_cell.angle_gamma   90.00
#
_symmetry.space_group_name_H-M   'P 1'
#
loop_
_entity.id
_entity.type
_entity.pdbx_description
1 polymer ?
#
loop_
_entity_poly.entity_id
_entity_poly.type
_entity_poly.pdbx_seq_one_letter_code
_entity_poly.pdbx_strand_id
1 'polypeptide(L)'
;MKLQRLQTTNLFYNRYVYKLRVKNKIGSIFRGMNLGNAKSKIDEMQRHAESETVIPSPYNSHRRKENVSIETFMDTFVVYNALEKNKNKCMVRCEGFYLDIYSNENEWLEELANKIDCISIHEPQNDESLNFLLENKNTIIVNKEVTWPYKAILGRIVDPNFAVYCNRNKDNIKIGHRALSSITKKHNTEGYYFYTKNEKHLMLAKIALGGSITKVVKYVSDKELHK
;
A
#
# COMPACT_ATOMS: atom_id res chain seq x y z
N MET A 1 13.69 11.97 15.39
CA MET A 1 14.30 11.46 14.12
C MET A 1 13.87 12.39 13.00
N LYS A 2 14.71 12.68 11.98
CA LYS A 2 14.27 13.55 10.88
C LYS A 2 13.28 12.79 9.99
N LEU A 3 12.12 13.40 9.71
CA LEU A 3 11.10 12.86 8.82
C LEU A 3 11.70 12.57 7.43
N GLN A 4 11.57 11.33 6.95
CA GLN A 4 12.03 10.95 5.61
C GLN A 4 10.95 11.26 4.58
N ARG A 5 11.31 11.97 3.50
CA ARG A 5 10.41 12.22 2.37
C ARG A 5 10.73 11.24 1.25
N LEU A 6 9.72 10.50 0.80
CA LEU A 6 9.85 9.39 -0.15
C LEU A 6 8.90 9.62 -1.32
N GLN A 7 9.31 9.19 -2.51
CA GLN A 7 8.46 9.31 -3.69
C GLN A 7 7.34 8.25 -3.69
N THR A 8 6.11 8.67 -3.99
CA THR A 8 5.01 7.80 -4.39
C THR A 8 5.14 7.51 -5.88
N THR A 9 5.42 6.26 -6.22
CA THR A 9 5.52 5.79 -7.61
C THR A 9 4.25 5.09 -8.10
N ASN A 10 3.34 4.74 -7.19
CA ASN A 10 2.08 4.09 -7.50
C ASN A 10 1.06 4.37 -6.39
N LEU A 11 -0.22 4.35 -6.74
CA LEU A 11 -1.28 4.50 -5.73
C LEU A 11 -1.21 3.37 -4.69
N PHE A 12 -1.27 3.74 -3.42
CA PHE A 12 -1.53 2.82 -2.31
C PHE A 12 -2.97 2.34 -2.41
N TYR A 13 -3.17 1.02 -2.35
CA TYR A 13 -4.49 0.39 -2.49
C TYR A 13 -5.24 0.78 -3.78
N ASN A 14 -4.52 1.22 -4.84
CA ASN A 14 -5.10 1.80 -6.05
C ASN A 14 -6.08 2.97 -5.79
N ARG A 15 -5.91 3.69 -4.66
CA ARG A 15 -6.82 4.75 -4.22
C ARG A 15 -6.13 5.99 -3.67
N TYR A 16 -5.02 5.82 -2.94
CA TYR A 16 -4.39 6.90 -2.19
C TYR A 16 -3.00 7.22 -2.73
N VAL A 17 -2.65 8.51 -2.82
CA VAL A 17 -1.35 8.96 -3.33
C VAL A 17 -0.37 9.34 -2.20
N TYR A 18 -0.87 9.77 -1.05
CA TYR A 18 -0.04 10.09 0.11
C TYR A 18 -0.07 8.95 1.14
N LYS A 19 1.07 8.76 1.82
CA LYS A 19 1.16 7.87 2.99
C LYS A 19 2.08 8.48 4.05
N LEU A 20 1.56 8.70 5.24
CA LEU A 20 2.33 9.03 6.43
C LEU A 20 2.55 7.78 7.27
N ARG A 21 3.80 7.49 7.64
CA ARG A 21 4.16 6.42 8.57
C ARG A 21 4.48 7.01 9.93
N VAL A 22 3.59 6.76 10.88
CA VAL A 22 3.72 7.20 12.27
C VAL A 22 4.32 6.08 13.11
N LYS A 23 5.23 6.40 14.02
CA LYS A 23 5.70 5.45 15.03
C LYS A 23 4.79 5.56 16.24
N ASN A 24 3.95 4.55 16.48
CA ASN A 24 3.04 4.56 17.61
C ASN A 24 2.91 3.14 18.18
N LYS A 25 3.45 2.94 19.40
CA LYS A 25 3.50 1.62 20.05
C LYS A 25 2.13 1.01 20.30
N ILE A 26 1.11 1.85 20.47
CA ILE A 26 -0.27 1.44 20.71
C ILE A 26 -1.19 1.66 19.50
N GLY A 27 -0.64 2.03 18.35
CA GLY A 27 -1.39 2.41 17.15
C GLY A 27 -2.26 1.30 16.57
N SER A 28 -2.08 0.04 17.01
CA SER A 28 -2.95 -1.05 16.58
C SER A 28 -4.40 -0.93 17.09
N ILE A 29 -4.70 -0.02 18.02
CA ILE A 29 -6.08 0.30 18.41
C ILE A 29 -6.89 0.92 17.26
N PHE A 30 -6.24 1.53 16.27
CA PHE A 30 -6.86 2.14 15.09
C PHE A 30 -7.18 1.13 13.98
N ARG A 31 -6.90 -0.17 14.19
CA ARG A 31 -7.07 -1.20 13.17
C ARG A 31 -8.49 -1.20 12.60
N GLY A 32 -8.57 -1.19 11.28
CA GLY A 32 -9.84 -1.20 10.55
C GLY A 32 -10.62 0.12 10.64
N MET A 33 -9.97 1.23 11.02
CA MET A 33 -10.63 2.52 11.24
C MET A 33 -11.77 2.45 12.27
N ASN A 34 -11.70 1.53 13.24
CA ASN A 34 -12.68 1.45 14.32
C ASN A 34 -12.41 2.53 15.37
N LEU A 35 -12.78 3.78 15.04
CA LEU A 35 -12.56 4.96 15.88
C LEU A 35 -13.37 4.92 17.17
N GLY A 36 -14.53 4.25 17.20
CA GLY A 36 -15.31 4.05 18.43
C GLY A 36 -14.56 3.19 19.46
N ASN A 37 -13.97 2.07 19.02
CA ASN A 37 -13.11 1.25 19.88
C ASN A 37 -11.84 2.02 20.32
N ALA A 38 -11.20 2.74 19.40
CA ALA A 38 -10.03 3.54 19.72
C ALA A 38 -10.34 4.60 20.78
N LYS A 39 -11.48 5.31 20.62
CA LYS A 39 -11.96 6.31 21.57
C LYS A 39 -12.16 5.71 22.97
N SER A 40 -12.85 4.58 23.08
CA SER A 40 -13.06 3.92 24.37
C SER A 40 -11.74 3.61 25.10
N LYS A 41 -10.71 3.17 24.37
CA LYS A 41 -9.38 2.93 24.93
C LYS A 41 -8.66 4.21 25.31
N ILE A 42 -8.80 5.26 24.51
CA ILE A 42 -8.23 6.58 24.80
C ILE A 42 -8.88 7.21 26.04
N ASP A 43 -10.20 7.13 26.17
CA ASP A 43 -10.93 7.64 27.34
C ASP A 43 -10.53 6.90 28.62
N GLU A 44 -10.23 5.59 28.52
CA GLU A 44 -9.65 4.81 29.62
C GLU A 44 -8.27 5.33 30.02
N MET A 45 -7.38 5.54 29.04
CA MET A 45 -6.04 6.08 29.29
C MET A 45 -6.07 7.51 29.86
N GLN A 46 -6.99 8.36 29.39
CA GLN A 46 -7.18 9.73 29.88
C GLN A 46 -7.52 9.75 31.37
N ARG A 47 -8.44 8.89 31.84
CA ARG A 47 -8.77 8.78 33.27
C ARG A 47 -7.56 8.41 34.14
N HIS A 48 -6.69 7.54 33.63
CA HIS A 48 -5.45 7.18 34.32
C HIS A 48 -4.46 8.35 34.35
N ALA A 49 -4.32 9.08 33.24
CA ALA A 49 -3.46 10.25 33.16
C ALA A 49 -3.92 11.37 34.12
N GLU A 50 -5.22 11.66 34.19
CA GLU A 50 -5.80 12.69 35.07
C GLU A 50 -5.72 12.34 36.56
N SER A 51 -5.77 11.05 36.88
CA SER A 51 -5.60 10.56 38.26
C SER A 51 -4.14 10.38 38.66
N GLU A 52 -3.19 10.78 37.80
CA GLU A 52 -1.75 10.57 37.98
C GLU A 52 -1.37 9.11 38.27
N THR A 53 -2.17 8.17 37.75
CA THR A 53 -1.92 6.74 37.87
C THR A 53 -1.22 6.21 36.63
N VAL A 54 -0.66 5.01 36.78
CA VAL A 54 0.00 4.30 35.68
C VAL A 54 -1.02 4.00 34.58
N ILE A 55 -0.74 4.46 33.36
CA ILE A 55 -1.59 4.21 32.20
C ILE A 55 -1.39 2.76 31.73
N PRO A 56 -2.42 1.90 31.79
CA PRO A 56 -2.29 0.50 31.42
C PRO A 56 -2.19 0.34 29.89
N SER A 57 -1.54 -0.75 29.47
CA SER A 57 -1.56 -1.19 28.07
C SER A 57 -3.00 -1.40 27.59
N PRO A 58 -3.39 -0.90 26.40
CA PRO A 58 -4.72 -1.15 25.86
C PRO A 58 -4.91 -2.60 25.35
N TYR A 59 -3.88 -3.44 25.47
CA TYR A 59 -3.88 -4.82 24.98
C TYR A 59 -3.97 -5.83 26.12
N ASN A 60 -4.93 -6.76 26.01
CA ASN A 60 -5.15 -7.84 26.99
C ASN A 60 -4.09 -8.96 26.92
N SER A 61 -2.86 -8.67 26.50
CA SER A 61 -1.80 -9.66 26.32
C SER A 61 -0.86 -9.67 27.52
N HIS A 62 -0.72 -10.83 28.16
CA HIS A 62 0.26 -11.09 29.21
C HIS A 62 1.71 -10.80 28.78
N ARG A 63 2.00 -10.87 27.48
CA ARG A 63 3.33 -10.59 26.90
C ARG A 63 3.54 -9.10 26.53
N ARG A 64 2.50 -8.25 26.64
CA ARG A 64 2.55 -6.81 26.31
C ARG A 64 1.98 -5.95 27.44
N LYS A 65 2.21 -6.35 28.69
CA LYS A 65 1.83 -5.60 29.91
C LYS A 65 2.78 -4.42 30.20
N GLU A 66 3.33 -3.80 29.16
CA GLU A 66 4.10 -2.58 29.36
C GLU A 66 3.13 -1.42 29.54
N ASN A 67 3.37 -0.61 30.56
CA ASN A 67 2.60 0.60 30.79
C ASN A 67 2.83 1.59 29.65
N VAL A 68 1.80 2.37 29.33
CA VAL A 68 1.86 3.40 28.28
C VAL A 68 2.49 4.65 28.88
N SER A 69 3.51 5.21 28.22
CA SER A 69 4.05 6.51 28.64
C SER A 69 3.06 7.62 28.32
N ILE A 70 3.09 8.72 29.10
CA ILE A 70 2.26 9.89 28.84
C ILE A 70 2.46 10.43 27.41
N GLU A 71 3.70 10.44 26.92
CA GLU A 71 4.04 10.82 25.53
C GLU A 71 3.35 9.92 24.50
N THR A 72 3.41 8.58 24.68
CA THR A 72 2.73 7.64 23.77
C THR A 72 1.22 7.84 23.78
N PHE A 73 0.65 8.12 24.95
CA PHE A 73 -0.76 8.44 25.09
C PHE A 73 -1.13 9.74 24.33
N MET A 74 -0.38 10.82 24.55
CA MET A 74 -0.62 12.11 23.91
C MET A 74 -0.50 12.03 22.39
N ASP A 75 0.54 11.36 21.87
CA ASP A 75 0.69 11.12 20.42
C ASP A 75 -0.51 10.35 19.86
N THR A 76 -0.97 9.33 20.59
CA THR A 76 -2.13 8.53 20.19
C THR A 76 -3.41 9.36 20.17
N PHE A 77 -3.59 10.26 21.14
CA PHE A 77 -4.71 11.19 21.18
C PHE A 77 -4.69 12.17 20.00
N VAL A 78 -3.52 12.72 19.66
CA VAL A 78 -3.35 13.59 18.48
C VAL A 78 -3.69 12.84 17.19
N VAL A 79 -3.22 11.61 17.04
CA VAL A 79 -3.58 10.74 15.89
C VAL A 79 -5.09 10.52 15.83
N TYR A 80 -5.73 10.19 16.96
CA TYR A 80 -7.18 9.97 17.01
C TYR A 80 -7.96 11.20 16.52
N ASN A 81 -7.63 12.39 17.01
CA ASN A 81 -8.29 13.63 16.61
C ASN A 81 -8.11 13.93 15.12
N ALA A 82 -6.90 13.70 14.58
CA ALA A 82 -6.63 13.85 13.15
C ALA A 82 -7.43 12.85 12.31
N LEU A 83 -7.54 11.58 12.75
CA LEU A 83 -8.32 10.55 12.06
C LEU A 83 -9.82 10.80 12.14
N GLU A 84 -10.35 11.23 13.28
CA GLU A 84 -11.80 11.52 13.44
C GLU A 84 -12.22 12.69 12.53
N LYS A 85 -11.41 13.75 12.48
CA LYS A 85 -11.63 14.90 11.58
C LYS A 85 -11.60 14.49 10.10
N ASN A 86 -10.80 13.49 9.74
CA ASN A 86 -10.55 13.08 8.35
C ASN A 86 -11.06 11.67 8.01
N LYS A 87 -12.02 11.12 8.77
CA LYS A 87 -12.42 9.70 8.69
C LYS A 87 -12.89 9.23 7.31
N ASN A 88 -13.51 10.12 6.54
CA ASN A 88 -14.02 9.81 5.19
C ASN A 88 -12.96 9.96 4.08
N LYS A 89 -11.79 10.51 4.43
CA LYS A 89 -10.74 10.94 3.49
C LYS A 89 -9.46 10.11 3.60
N CYS A 90 -9.45 9.13 4.52
CA CYS A 90 -8.26 8.34 4.80
C CYS A 90 -8.57 6.86 5.01
N MET A 91 -7.51 6.07 5.06
CA MET A 91 -7.53 4.73 5.64
C MET A 91 -6.26 4.53 6.45
N VAL A 92 -6.27 3.52 7.32
CA VAL A 92 -5.08 3.15 8.10
C VAL A 92 -4.71 1.68 7.94
N ARG A 93 -3.42 1.40 8.06
CA ARG A 93 -2.86 0.06 8.19
C ARG A 93 -1.96 0.02 9.42
N CYS A 94 -2.21 -0.94 10.30
CA CYS A 94 -1.39 -1.15 11.50
C CYS A 94 -0.37 -2.27 11.26
N GLU A 95 0.91 -2.01 11.46
CA GLU A 95 2.01 -2.96 11.28
C GLU A 95 2.99 -2.88 12.46
N GLY A 96 2.88 -3.82 13.40
CA GLY A 96 3.70 -3.79 14.62
C GLY A 96 3.48 -2.51 15.42
N PHE A 97 4.54 -1.72 15.58
CA PHE A 97 4.55 -0.40 16.24
C PHE A 97 4.42 0.77 15.27
N TYR A 98 4.03 0.51 14.03
CA TYR A 98 3.84 1.51 13.00
C TYR A 98 2.37 1.60 12.59
N LEU A 99 1.94 2.84 12.36
CA LEU A 99 0.64 3.16 11.79
C LEU A 99 0.88 3.88 10.46
N ASP A 100 0.50 3.22 9.37
CA ASP A 100 0.48 3.86 8.06
C ASP A 100 -0.91 4.49 7.85
N ILE A 101 -0.92 5.78 7.56
CA ILE A 101 -2.10 6.60 7.28
C ILE A 101 -2.04 7.00 5.81
N TYR A 102 -3.09 6.69 5.05
CA TYR A 102 -3.15 6.96 3.61
C TYR A 102 -4.24 8.00 3.31
N SER A 103 -3.95 8.95 2.43
CA SER A 103 -4.90 9.98 2.00
C SER A 103 -4.60 10.49 0.58
N ASN A 104 -5.54 11.26 0.02
CA ASN A 104 -5.32 12.08 -1.17
C ASN A 104 -5.15 13.57 -0.82
N GLU A 105 -5.21 13.93 0.47
CA GLU A 105 -5.02 15.29 0.96
C GLU A 105 -3.73 15.32 1.80
N ASN A 106 -2.72 16.07 1.37
CA ASN A 106 -1.43 16.09 2.06
C ASN A 106 -1.40 17.05 3.26
N GLU A 107 -2.14 18.15 3.19
CA GLU A 107 -2.07 19.25 4.17
C GLU A 107 -2.19 18.76 5.61
N TRP A 108 -3.23 17.97 5.92
CA TRP A 108 -3.44 17.45 7.26
C TRP A 108 -2.44 16.36 7.67
N LEU A 109 -1.83 15.66 6.71
CA LEU A 109 -0.77 14.70 6.98
C LEU A 109 0.53 15.42 7.38
N GLU A 110 0.87 16.53 6.72
CA GLU A 110 1.98 17.40 7.12
C GLU A 110 1.74 18.02 8.51
N GLU A 111 0.53 18.54 8.75
CA GLU A 111 0.14 19.06 10.06
C GLU A 111 0.30 18.01 11.16
N LEU A 112 -0.10 16.77 10.88
CA LEU A 112 0.06 15.66 11.81
C LEU A 112 1.54 15.33 12.01
N ALA A 113 2.33 15.27 10.93
CA ALA A 113 3.75 14.96 10.98
C ALA A 113 4.58 16.00 11.77
N ASN A 114 4.10 17.24 11.86
CA ASN A 114 4.72 18.28 12.67
C ASN A 114 4.38 18.18 14.16
N LYS A 115 3.38 17.38 14.55
CA LYS A 115 2.90 17.26 15.93
C LYS A 115 3.39 16.03 16.67
N ILE A 116 3.77 14.96 15.96
CA ILE A 116 4.11 13.66 16.55
C ILE A 116 5.29 13.00 15.83
N ASP A 117 5.84 11.96 16.46
CA ASP A 117 6.97 11.21 15.91
C ASP A 117 6.60 10.38 14.67
N CYS A 118 7.05 10.87 13.51
CA CYS A 118 6.84 10.24 12.21
C CYS A 118 8.14 9.72 11.59
N ILE A 119 8.07 8.59 10.90
CA ILE A 119 9.21 7.95 10.24
C ILE A 119 9.38 8.49 8.82
N SER A 120 8.30 8.49 8.05
CA SER A 120 8.36 8.86 6.64
C SER A 120 7.01 9.37 6.12
N ILE A 121 7.07 10.28 5.17
CA ILE A 121 5.95 10.69 4.33
C ILE A 121 6.25 10.30 2.88
N HIS A 122 5.27 9.70 2.21
CA HIS A 122 5.32 9.42 0.80
C HIS A 122 4.43 10.40 0.04
N GLU A 123 4.99 11.02 -0.99
CA GLU A 123 4.36 12.06 -1.80
C GLU A 123 4.75 11.91 -3.28
N PRO A 124 3.89 12.32 -4.23
CA PRO A 124 4.25 12.35 -5.64
C PRO A 124 5.40 13.35 -5.87
N GLN A 125 6.18 13.14 -6.92
CA GLN A 125 7.34 13.99 -7.23
C GLN A 125 6.95 15.42 -7.61
N ASN A 126 5.79 15.58 -8.27
CA ASN A 126 5.24 16.84 -8.76
C ASN A 126 3.74 16.68 -9.06
N ASP A 127 3.07 17.78 -9.40
CA ASP A 127 1.63 17.82 -9.72
C ASP A 127 1.25 16.95 -10.93
N GLU A 128 2.16 16.82 -11.89
CA GLU A 128 1.96 15.98 -13.06
C GLU A 128 1.92 14.49 -12.68
N SER A 129 2.88 14.04 -11.87
CA SER A 129 2.89 12.68 -11.29
C SER A 129 1.65 12.44 -10.43
N LEU A 130 1.21 13.44 -9.66
CA LEU A 130 0.00 13.38 -8.84
C LEU A 130 -1.24 13.12 -9.72
N ASN A 131 -1.48 13.98 -10.71
CA ASN A 131 -2.64 13.88 -11.59
C ASN A 131 -2.62 12.56 -12.37
N PHE A 132 -1.46 12.21 -12.93
CA PHE A 132 -1.29 10.95 -13.65
C PHE A 132 -1.64 9.74 -12.78
N LEU A 133 -1.14 9.67 -11.55
CA LEU A 133 -1.42 8.55 -10.65
C LEU A 133 -2.90 8.46 -10.28
N LEU A 134 -3.58 9.58 -10.03
CA LEU A 134 -4.99 9.63 -9.68
C LEU A 134 -5.89 9.19 -10.84
N GLU A 135 -5.53 9.54 -12.07
CA GLU A 135 -6.26 9.17 -13.28
C GLU A 135 -5.98 7.71 -13.71
N ASN A 136 -4.75 7.22 -13.48
CA ASN A 136 -4.27 5.94 -14.03
C ASN A 136 -4.06 4.87 -12.95
N LYS A 137 -5.16 4.26 -12.49
CA LYS A 137 -5.10 3.11 -11.56
C LYS A 137 -4.28 1.94 -12.14
N ASN A 138 -3.70 1.15 -11.23
CA ASN A 138 -2.83 0.02 -11.59
C ASN A 138 -1.57 0.41 -12.38
N THR A 139 -1.08 1.63 -12.21
CA THR A 139 0.15 2.09 -12.85
C THR A 139 1.29 2.23 -11.84
N ILE A 140 2.52 2.04 -12.32
CA ILE A 140 3.76 2.28 -11.59
C ILE A 140 4.64 3.19 -12.44
N ILE A 141 4.99 4.36 -11.91
CA ILE A 141 6.00 5.25 -12.48
C ILE A 141 7.38 4.71 -12.13
N VAL A 142 8.29 4.66 -13.09
CA VAL A 142 9.68 4.24 -12.88
C VAL A 142 10.65 5.23 -13.49
N ASN A 143 11.75 5.49 -12.79
CA ASN A 143 12.84 6.36 -13.28
C ASN A 143 13.80 5.61 -14.21
N LYS A 144 13.26 4.90 -15.21
CA LYS A 144 14.03 4.23 -16.26
C LYS A 144 13.15 3.93 -17.46
N GLU A 145 13.79 3.66 -18.58
CA GLU A 145 13.10 3.18 -19.77
C GLU A 145 12.37 1.86 -19.50
N VAL A 146 11.14 1.75 -20.02
CA VAL A 146 10.25 0.61 -19.80
C VAL A 146 10.15 -0.23 -21.06
N THR A 147 10.95 -1.30 -21.14
CA THR A 147 10.88 -2.27 -22.25
C THR A 147 9.69 -3.23 -22.15
N TRP A 148 9.19 -3.46 -20.93
CA TRP A 148 8.16 -4.46 -20.61
C TRP A 148 7.00 -3.82 -19.82
N PRO A 149 6.20 -2.95 -20.45
CA PRO A 149 5.27 -2.07 -19.75
C PRO A 149 4.09 -2.77 -19.10
N TYR A 150 3.62 -3.91 -19.61
CA TYR A 150 2.41 -4.54 -19.07
C TYR A 150 2.75 -5.80 -18.30
N LYS A 151 2.52 -5.80 -16.99
CA LYS A 151 2.63 -6.98 -16.12
C LYS A 151 1.24 -7.56 -15.85
N ALA A 152 0.97 -8.75 -16.34
CA ALA A 152 -0.28 -9.47 -16.08
C ALA A 152 -0.06 -10.56 -15.02
N ILE A 153 -0.82 -10.50 -13.94
CA ILE A 153 -0.82 -11.48 -12.85
C ILE A 153 -1.85 -12.57 -13.17
N LEU A 154 -1.40 -13.82 -13.16
CA LEU A 154 -2.20 -14.98 -13.48
C LEU A 154 -3.20 -15.29 -12.36
N GLY A 155 -4.35 -15.83 -12.75
CA GLY A 155 -5.29 -16.48 -11.85
C GLY A 155 -4.83 -17.88 -11.44
N ARG A 156 -5.72 -18.59 -10.75
CA ARG A 156 -5.42 -19.89 -10.13
C ARG A 156 -5.09 -20.99 -11.14
N ILE A 157 -5.81 -21.02 -12.27
CA ILE A 157 -5.66 -22.04 -13.32
C ILE A 157 -5.61 -21.34 -14.68
N VAL A 158 -4.71 -21.82 -15.53
CA VAL A 158 -4.43 -21.33 -16.88
C VAL A 158 -4.31 -22.54 -17.81
N ASP A 159 -4.70 -22.38 -19.08
CA ASP A 159 -4.54 -23.43 -20.09
C ASP A 159 -3.05 -23.77 -20.30
N PRO A 160 -2.62 -25.05 -20.22
CA PRO A 160 -1.25 -25.46 -20.51
C PRO A 160 -0.73 -25.02 -21.89
N ASN A 161 -1.60 -24.87 -22.89
CA ASN A 161 -1.27 -24.36 -24.21
C ASN A 161 -0.73 -22.93 -24.15
N PHE A 162 -1.04 -22.17 -23.09
CA PHE A 162 -0.46 -20.86 -22.87
C PHE A 162 1.07 -20.92 -22.70
N ALA A 163 1.61 -21.99 -22.11
CA ALA A 163 3.06 -22.17 -22.03
C ALA A 163 3.69 -22.35 -23.42
N VAL A 164 3.02 -23.07 -24.33
CA VAL A 164 3.43 -23.21 -25.73
C VAL A 164 3.38 -21.86 -26.44
N TYR A 165 2.29 -21.11 -26.25
CA TYR A 165 2.13 -19.77 -26.79
C TYR A 165 3.25 -18.83 -26.33
N CYS A 166 3.57 -18.80 -25.03
CA CYS A 166 4.67 -18.01 -24.49
C CYS A 166 6.02 -18.38 -25.12
N ASN A 167 6.29 -19.68 -25.28
CA ASN A 167 7.53 -20.14 -25.88
C ASN A 167 7.68 -19.78 -27.36
N ARG A 168 6.58 -19.64 -28.09
CA ARG A 168 6.57 -19.20 -29.51
C ARG A 168 6.66 -17.67 -29.65
N ASN A 169 6.36 -16.91 -28.60
CA ASN A 169 6.27 -15.45 -28.63
C ASN A 169 7.26 -14.78 -27.66
N LYS A 170 8.44 -15.37 -27.44
CA LYS A 170 9.43 -14.92 -26.44
C LYS A 170 9.88 -13.46 -26.63
N ASP A 171 9.91 -12.98 -27.87
CA ASP A 171 10.30 -11.59 -28.16
C ASP A 171 9.27 -10.57 -27.67
N ASN A 172 8.02 -11.00 -27.47
CA ASN A 172 6.90 -10.13 -27.11
C ASN A 172 6.29 -10.48 -25.75
N ILE A 173 6.68 -11.60 -25.15
CA ILE A 173 6.22 -12.09 -23.86
C ILE A 173 7.39 -12.56 -23.01
N LYS A 174 7.52 -11.95 -21.82
CA LYS A 174 8.52 -12.34 -20.82
C LYS A 174 7.84 -13.01 -19.64
N ILE A 175 8.12 -14.29 -19.43
CA ILE A 175 7.56 -15.09 -18.34
C ILE A 175 8.66 -15.91 -17.65
N GLY A 176 8.55 -16.10 -16.34
CA GLY A 176 9.53 -16.86 -15.56
C GLY A 176 9.42 -18.38 -15.77
N HIS A 177 10.54 -19.09 -15.71
CA HIS A 177 10.59 -20.55 -15.86
C HIS A 177 9.67 -21.30 -14.87
N ARG A 178 9.59 -20.87 -13.60
CA ARG A 178 8.68 -21.47 -12.61
C ARG A 178 7.21 -21.30 -13.00
N ALA A 179 6.82 -20.13 -13.49
CA ALA A 179 5.47 -19.87 -13.96
C ALA A 179 5.13 -20.79 -15.15
N LEU A 180 6.03 -20.89 -16.13
CA LEU A 180 5.88 -21.82 -17.26
C LEU A 180 5.72 -23.27 -16.79
N SER A 181 6.60 -23.73 -15.88
CA SER A 181 6.50 -25.09 -15.35
C SER A 181 5.17 -25.33 -14.63
N SER A 182 4.67 -24.36 -13.87
CA SER A 182 3.38 -24.49 -13.19
C SER A 182 2.23 -24.58 -14.19
N ILE A 183 2.23 -23.74 -15.24
CA ILE A 183 1.24 -23.77 -16.32
C ILE A 183 1.25 -25.13 -17.02
N THR A 184 2.42 -25.61 -17.45
CA THR A 184 2.54 -26.90 -18.16
C THR A 184 2.05 -28.07 -17.31
N LYS A 185 2.33 -28.05 -16.00
CA LYS A 185 1.91 -29.12 -15.07
C LYS A 185 0.48 -28.96 -14.55
N LYS A 186 -0.27 -27.94 -14.99
CA LYS A 186 -1.61 -27.61 -14.47
C LYS A 186 -1.64 -27.36 -12.96
N HIS A 187 -0.55 -26.83 -12.40
CA HIS A 187 -0.48 -26.46 -10.98
C HIS A 187 -1.14 -25.11 -10.74
N ASN A 188 -1.30 -24.74 -9.46
CA ASN A 188 -1.75 -23.39 -9.11
C ASN A 188 -0.78 -22.34 -9.68
N THR A 189 -1.32 -21.41 -10.47
CA THR A 189 -0.59 -20.32 -11.09
C THR A 189 -0.80 -18.96 -10.42
N GLU A 190 -1.59 -18.90 -9.35
CA GLU A 190 -1.91 -17.66 -8.65
C GLU A 190 -0.65 -16.95 -8.15
N GLY A 191 -0.57 -15.64 -8.42
CA GLY A 191 0.58 -14.80 -8.05
C GLY A 191 1.76 -14.87 -9.01
N TYR A 192 1.82 -15.85 -9.92
CA TYR A 192 2.74 -15.78 -11.06
C TYR A 192 2.28 -14.72 -12.05
N TYR A 193 3.19 -14.29 -12.91
CA TYR A 193 2.94 -13.20 -13.86
C TYR A 193 3.79 -13.35 -15.12
N PHE A 194 3.36 -12.66 -16.17
CA PHE A 194 4.14 -12.41 -17.37
C PHE A 194 4.14 -10.93 -17.72
N TYR A 195 5.09 -10.51 -18.56
CA TYR A 195 5.12 -9.18 -19.13
C TYR A 195 4.91 -9.21 -20.64
N THR A 196 4.38 -8.12 -21.19
CA THR A 196 4.30 -7.90 -22.65
C THR A 196 4.82 -6.52 -23.04
N LYS A 197 5.28 -6.41 -24.30
CA LYS A 197 5.83 -5.16 -24.86
C LYS A 197 4.78 -4.10 -25.16
N ASN A 198 3.56 -4.53 -25.51
CA ASN A 198 2.47 -3.62 -25.86
C ASN A 198 1.10 -4.27 -25.61
N GLU A 199 0.06 -3.45 -25.65
CA GLU A 199 -1.31 -3.85 -25.36
C GLU A 199 -1.85 -4.92 -26.32
N LYS A 200 -1.44 -4.87 -27.60
CA LYS A 200 -1.79 -5.92 -28.59
C LYS A 200 -1.33 -7.30 -28.12
N HIS A 201 -0.09 -7.44 -27.66
CA HIS A 201 0.42 -8.71 -27.16
C HIS A 201 -0.22 -9.11 -25.84
N LEU A 202 -0.56 -8.16 -24.97
CA LEU A 202 -1.34 -8.45 -23.76
C LEU A 202 -2.71 -9.06 -24.12
N MET A 203 -3.41 -8.49 -25.11
CA MET A 203 -4.72 -8.98 -25.54
C MET A 203 -4.63 -10.38 -26.16
N LEU A 204 -3.66 -10.62 -27.04
CA LEU A 204 -3.42 -11.94 -27.62
C LEU A 204 -3.03 -12.98 -26.54
N ALA A 205 -2.19 -12.59 -25.58
CA ALA A 205 -1.83 -13.45 -24.46
C ALA A 205 -3.05 -13.78 -23.60
N LYS A 206 -3.93 -12.81 -23.33
CA LYS A 206 -5.18 -13.03 -22.58
C LYS A 206 -6.10 -14.04 -23.27
N ILE A 207 -6.20 -14.00 -24.60
CA ILE A 207 -6.97 -14.98 -25.39
C ILE A 207 -6.33 -16.37 -25.27
N ALA A 208 -5.01 -16.48 -25.49
CA ALA A 208 -4.28 -17.74 -25.43
C ALA A 208 -4.22 -18.37 -24.02
N LEU A 209 -4.38 -17.55 -22.98
CA LEU A 209 -4.33 -17.97 -21.58
C LEU A 209 -5.52 -18.86 -21.21
N GLY A 210 -6.67 -18.72 -21.87
CA GLY A 210 -7.85 -19.57 -21.66
C GLY A 210 -8.40 -19.59 -20.22
N GLY A 211 -7.97 -18.63 -19.39
CA GLY A 211 -8.25 -18.55 -17.96
C GLY A 211 -8.31 -17.09 -17.50
N SER A 212 -8.13 -16.85 -16.19
CA SER A 212 -8.25 -15.50 -15.63
C SER A 212 -6.91 -14.79 -15.45
N ILE A 213 -6.92 -13.48 -15.69
CA ILE A 213 -5.89 -12.53 -15.22
C ILE A 213 -6.50 -11.81 -14.02
N THR A 214 -5.81 -11.85 -12.88
CA THR A 214 -6.29 -11.22 -11.64
C THR A 214 -6.06 -9.71 -11.65
N LYS A 215 -4.92 -9.28 -12.21
CA LYS A 215 -4.54 -7.87 -12.27
C LYS A 215 -3.59 -7.63 -13.44
N VAL A 216 -3.75 -6.50 -14.11
CA VAL A 216 -2.74 -5.95 -15.01
C VAL A 216 -2.17 -4.70 -14.37
N VAL A 217 -0.84 -4.57 -14.38
CA VAL A 217 -0.11 -3.39 -13.93
C VAL A 217 0.65 -2.79 -15.10
N LYS A 218 0.46 -1.50 -15.36
CA LYS A 218 1.22 -0.76 -16.38
C LYS A 218 2.43 -0.08 -15.72
N TYR A 219 3.60 -0.20 -16.34
CA TYR A 219 4.80 0.53 -15.98
C TYR A 219 4.97 1.66 -16.98
N VAL A 220 5.25 2.87 -16.49
CA VAL A 220 5.43 4.07 -17.30
C VAL A 220 6.73 4.75 -16.88
N SER A 221 7.51 5.19 -17.84
CA SER A 221 8.75 5.91 -17.57
C SER A 221 8.41 7.33 -17.11
N ASP A 222 9.12 7.84 -16.11
CA ASP A 222 8.97 9.24 -15.65
C ASP A 222 9.15 10.25 -16.80
N LYS A 223 10.04 9.93 -17.75
CA LYS A 223 10.28 10.74 -18.96
C LYS A 223 9.10 10.81 -19.93
N GLU A 224 8.14 9.89 -19.81
CA GLU A 224 6.93 9.88 -20.65
C GLU A 224 5.81 10.71 -20.04
N LEU A 225 5.93 11.14 -18.78
CA LEU A 225 4.97 12.03 -18.16
C LEU A 225 5.08 13.42 -18.79
N HIS A 226 6.31 13.96 -18.86
CA HIS A 226 6.63 15.30 -19.36
C HIS A 226 6.52 15.53 -20.89
N LYS A 227 5.84 14.65 -21.63
CA LYS A 227 5.69 14.75 -23.09
C LYS A 227 4.29 15.17 -23.48
#